data_AF-A0A3A9F0K6-F1
#
_entry.id   AF-A0A3A9F0K6-F1
#
_cell.length_a   1.000
_cell.length_b   1.000
_cell.length_c   1.000
_cell.angle_alpha   90.00
_cell.angle_beta   90.00
_cell.angle_gamma   90.00
#
_symmetry.space_group_name_H-M   'P 1'
#
loop_
_entity.id
_entity.type
_entity.pdbx_description
1 polymer ?
#
loop_
_entity_poly.entity_id
_entity_poly.type
_entity_poly.pdbx_seq_one_letter_code
_entity_poly.pdbx_strand_id
1 'polypeptide(L)'
;MIIDSWENGQYKEIWVYSKETEDDERAMCGLINGDWGWLNYYNEEGDAGLSSRNPNYTGTDDETMNFIINGELDPFPLSYVLPTEQVMEALEYFEKYHKLPTFITWHDDNFA
;
A
#
# COMPACT_ATOMS: atom_id res chain seq x y z
N MET A 1 -15.28 4.70 9.26
CA MET A 1 -14.12 3.99 8.69
C MET A 1 -13.92 2.67 9.40
N ILE A 2 -13.48 1.64 8.69
CA ILE A 2 -13.02 0.38 9.28
C ILE A 2 -11.53 0.30 9.00
N ILE A 3 -10.75 0.05 10.05
CA ILE A 3 -9.34 -0.28 9.95
C ILE A 3 -9.24 -1.75 10.36
N ASP A 4 -8.67 -2.57 9.49
CA ASP A 4 -8.26 -3.93 9.83
C ASP A 4 -6.74 -4.00 9.77
N SER A 5 -6.12 -4.69 10.72
CA SER A 5 -4.67 -4.78 10.76
C SER A 5 -4.20 -6.00 11.51
N TRP A 6 -3.07 -6.54 11.08
CA TRP A 6 -2.34 -7.55 11.84
C TRP A 6 -0.84 -7.26 11.85
N GLU A 7 -0.15 -7.86 12.83
CA GLU A 7 1.29 -7.70 13.04
C GLU A 7 1.93 -9.05 13.40
N ASN A 8 3.14 -9.30 12.88
CA ASN A 8 3.99 -10.42 13.26
C ASN A 8 5.46 -10.00 13.22
N GLY A 9 6.00 -9.60 14.37
CA GLY A 9 7.37 -9.09 14.46
C GLY A 9 7.52 -7.79 13.68
N GLN A 10 8.41 -7.78 12.69
CA GLN A 10 8.65 -6.59 11.85
C GLN A 10 7.58 -6.37 10.76
N TYR A 11 6.73 -7.37 10.52
CA TYR A 11 5.72 -7.33 9.47
C TYR A 11 4.40 -6.79 9.97
N LYS A 12 3.77 -5.91 9.20
CA LYS A 12 2.39 -5.46 9.42
C LYS A 12 1.65 -5.36 8.10
N GLU A 13 0.35 -5.60 8.14
CA GLU A 13 -0.58 -5.33 7.05
C GLU A 13 -1.71 -4.48 7.64
N ILE A 14 -2.02 -3.37 6.98
CA ILE A 14 -3.01 -2.40 7.44
C ILE A 14 -3.94 -2.10 6.28
N TRP A 15 -5.24 -2.34 6.48
CA TRP A 15 -6.31 -2.03 5.55
C TRP A 15 -7.14 -0.88 6.07
N VAL A 16 -7.30 0.14 5.22
CA VAL A 16 -8.15 1.30 5.47
C VAL A 16 -9.27 1.28 4.44
N TYR A 17 -10.51 1.16 4.89
CA TYR A 17 -11.68 1.13 4.02
C TYR A 17 -12.43 2.46 4.05
N SER A 18 -12.63 3.05 2.87
CA SER A 18 -13.56 4.15 2.71
C SER A 18 -15.00 3.66 2.91
N LYS A 19 -15.84 4.49 3.53
CA LYS A 19 -17.27 4.22 3.75
C LYS A 19 -18.05 5.53 3.66
N GLU A 20 -17.81 6.30 2.60
CA GLU A 20 -18.56 7.55 2.36
C GLU A 20 -20.01 7.25 1.94
N THR A 21 -20.25 6.10 1.31
CA THR A 21 -21.56 5.57 0.94
C THR A 21 -21.68 4.08 1.29
N GLU A 22 -22.88 3.50 1.18
CA GLU A 22 -23.10 2.06 1.39
C GLU A 22 -22.40 1.19 0.32
N ASP A 23 -22.25 1.73 -0.89
CA ASP A 23 -21.59 1.09 -2.03
C ASP A 23 -20.11 1.49 -2.19
N ASP A 24 -19.51 2.14 -1.19
CA ASP A 24 -18.10 2.56 -1.25
C ASP A 24 -17.17 1.38 -0.94
N GLU A 25 -16.50 0.89 -1.96
CA GLU A 25 -15.58 -0.25 -1.90
C GLU A 25 -14.11 0.15 -1.91
N ARG A 26 -13.82 1.47 -1.94
CA ARG A 26 -12.43 1.94 -2.03
C ARG A 26 -11.65 1.55 -0.78
N ALA A 27 -10.47 1.01 -0.99
CA ALA A 27 -9.60 0.58 0.09
C ALA A 27 -8.15 0.99 -0.19
N MET A 28 -7.39 1.20 0.87
CA MET A 28 -5.93 1.33 0.81
C MET A 28 -5.29 0.32 1.74
N CYS A 29 -4.33 -0.43 1.22
CA CYS A 29 -3.55 -1.39 1.97
C CYS A 29 -2.10 -0.90 2.09
N GLY A 30 -1.54 -0.98 3.30
CA GLY A 30 -0.13 -0.77 3.55
C GLY A 30 0.50 -2.04 4.11
N LEU A 31 1.51 -2.57 3.41
CA LEU A 31 2.38 -3.64 3.88
C LEU A 31 3.65 -3.03 4.45
N ILE A 32 4.05 -3.43 5.65
CA ILE A 32 5.22 -2.90 6.35
C ILE A 32 6.18 -4.04 6.68
N ASN A 33 7.48 -3.77 6.51
CA ASN A 33 8.61 -4.58 6.95
C ASN A 33 9.66 -3.65 7.58
N GLY A 34 9.56 -3.44 8.89
CA GLY A 34 10.42 -2.51 9.62
C GLY A 34 10.27 -1.06 9.14
N ASP A 35 11.36 -0.47 8.63
CA ASP A 35 11.41 0.93 8.20
C ASP A 35 10.91 1.16 6.76
N TRP A 36 10.44 0.10 6.11
CA TRP A 36 10.01 0.11 4.72
C TRP A 36 8.62 -0.47 4.54
N GLY A 37 7.92 -0.02 3.51
CA GLY A 37 6.60 -0.50 3.19
C GLY A 37 6.20 -0.31 1.73
N TRP A 38 5.09 -0.94 1.37
CA TRP A 38 4.47 -0.86 0.05
C TRP A 38 3.00 -0.52 0.19
N LEU A 39 2.49 0.33 -0.70
CA LEU A 39 1.09 0.74 -0.71
C LEU A 39 0.37 0.14 -1.91
N ASN A 40 -0.89 -0.26 -1.68
CA ASN A 40 -1.85 -0.52 -2.73
C ASN A 40 -3.15 0.26 -2.48
N TYR A 41 -3.80 0.70 -3.56
CA TYR A 41 -5.10 1.33 -3.56
C TYR A 41 -6.04 0.61 -4.51
N TYR A 42 -7.25 0.32 -4.05
CA TYR A 42 -8.30 -0.34 -4.82
C TYR A 42 -9.47 0.61 -5.00
N ASN A 43 -9.98 0.72 -6.23
CA ASN A 43 -11.18 1.52 -6.48
C ASN A 43 -12.46 0.75 -6.14
N GLU A 44 -12.46 -0.57 -6.33
CA GLU A 44 -13.56 -1.50 -6.06
C GLU A 44 -13.02 -2.89 -5.71
N GLU A 45 -13.86 -3.78 -5.19
CA GLU A 45 -13.45 -5.15 -4.86
C GLU A 45 -13.03 -5.91 -6.12
N GLY A 46 -11.84 -6.52 -6.10
CA GLY A 46 -11.28 -7.30 -7.21
C GLY A 46 -10.51 -6.48 -8.26
N ASP A 47 -10.39 -5.16 -8.07
CA ASP A 47 -9.49 -4.29 -8.83
C ASP A 47 -8.01 -4.73 -8.64
N ALA A 48 -7.20 -4.70 -9.70
CA ALA A 48 -5.75 -4.87 -9.55
C ALA A 48 -5.12 -3.67 -8.83
N GLY A 49 -5.77 -2.51 -8.95
CA GLY A 49 -5.51 -1.32 -8.18
C GLY A 49 -4.30 -0.52 -8.68
N LEU A 50 -3.88 0.39 -7.81
CA LEU A 50 -2.67 1.18 -7.97
C LEU A 50 -1.67 0.78 -6.90
N SER A 51 -0.38 0.76 -7.24
CA SER A 51 0.68 0.50 -6.26
C SER A 51 1.77 1.57 -6.24
N SER A 52 2.46 1.69 -5.10
CA SER A 52 3.52 2.67 -4.94
C SER A 52 4.75 2.37 -5.80
N ARG A 53 5.41 3.43 -6.25
CA ARG A 53 6.76 3.43 -6.79
C ARG A 53 7.62 4.42 -6.03
N ASN A 54 8.89 4.07 -5.83
CA ASN A 54 9.88 4.90 -5.16
C ASN A 54 10.68 5.70 -6.22
N PRO A 55 10.38 6.99 -6.41
CA PRO A 55 11.09 7.81 -7.40
C PRO A 55 12.55 8.08 -7.02
N ASN A 56 12.95 7.82 -5.76
CA ASN A 56 14.30 8.03 -5.27
C ASN A 56 15.16 6.76 -5.31
N TYR A 57 14.59 5.62 -5.72
CA TYR A 57 15.34 4.39 -5.87
C TYR A 57 16.23 4.46 -7.12
N THR A 58 17.53 4.24 -6.93
CA THR A 58 18.54 4.29 -8.00
C THR A 58 19.18 2.94 -8.31
N GLY A 59 18.69 1.86 -7.69
CA GLY A 59 19.18 0.50 -7.90
C GLY A 59 18.56 -0.17 -9.14
N THR A 60 18.73 -1.48 -9.26
CA THR A 60 18.09 -2.28 -10.31
C THR A 60 16.79 -2.93 -9.79
N ASP A 61 15.90 -3.32 -10.68
CA ASP A 61 14.63 -3.98 -10.31
C ASP A 61 14.82 -5.44 -9.84
N ASP A 62 16.05 -5.96 -9.89
CA ASP A 62 16.38 -7.33 -9.43
C ASP A 62 16.48 -7.44 -7.90
N GLU A 63 16.60 -6.31 -7.18
CA GLU A 63 16.65 -6.29 -5.72
C GLU A 63 15.24 -6.25 -5.14
N THR A 64 14.96 -7.15 -4.19
CA THR A 64 13.64 -7.30 -3.60
C THR A 64 13.64 -7.22 -2.08
N MET A 65 12.48 -6.88 -1.53
CA MET A 65 12.16 -6.98 -0.10
C MET A 65 10.87 -7.79 0.06
N ASN A 66 10.85 -8.65 1.08
CA ASN A 66 9.67 -9.45 1.37
C ASN A 66 8.66 -8.66 2.20
N PHE A 67 7.38 -8.86 1.89
CA PHE A 67 6.23 -8.42 2.67
C PHE A 67 5.31 -9.60 2.92
N ILE A 68 4.42 -9.49 3.90
CA ILE A 68 3.37 -10.48 4.09
C ILE A 68 2.05 -9.87 3.62
N ILE A 69 1.41 -10.50 2.63
CA ILE A 69 0.11 -10.12 2.09
C ILE A 69 -0.84 -11.29 2.27
N ASN A 70 -1.99 -11.08 2.91
CA ASN A 70 -2.98 -12.14 3.15
C ASN A 70 -2.38 -13.42 3.78
N GLY A 71 -1.33 -13.27 4.58
CA GLY A 71 -0.62 -14.37 5.25
C GLY A 71 0.50 -15.05 4.46
N GLU A 72 0.73 -14.67 3.20
CA GLU A 72 1.82 -15.21 2.35
C GLU A 72 3.00 -14.24 2.30
N LEU A 73 4.23 -14.77 2.31
CA LEU A 73 5.47 -13.99 2.26
C LEU A 73 5.95 -13.84 0.81
N ASP A 74 5.77 -12.65 0.25
CA ASP A 74 6.04 -12.37 -1.16
C ASP A 74 7.14 -11.32 -1.37
N PRO A 75 8.03 -11.50 -2.37
CA PRO A 75 9.05 -10.53 -2.72
C PRO A 75 8.49 -9.40 -3.61
N PHE A 76 8.82 -8.16 -3.28
CA PHE A 76 8.51 -6.97 -4.08
C PHE A 76 9.80 -6.24 -4.50
N PRO A 77 9.89 -5.70 -5.72
CA PRO A 77 11.03 -4.88 -6.13
C PRO A 77 11.25 -3.67 -5.21
N LEU A 78 12.49 -3.37 -4.86
CA LEU A 78 12.81 -2.20 -4.03
C LEU A 78 12.40 -0.87 -4.69
N SER A 79 12.27 -0.84 -6.02
CA SER A 79 11.72 0.31 -6.76
C SER A 79 10.25 0.58 -6.42
N TYR A 80 9.54 -0.31 -5.73
CA TYR A 80 8.13 -0.15 -5.35
C TYR A 80 7.98 0.30 -3.89
N VAL A 81 9.06 0.20 -3.12
CA VAL A 81 9.07 0.28 -1.65
C VAL A 81 9.39 1.68 -1.18
N LEU A 82 8.56 2.20 -0.28
CA LEU A 82 8.66 3.53 0.32
C LEU A 82 9.08 3.44 1.79
N PRO A 83 9.61 4.52 2.39
CA PRO A 83 9.80 4.58 3.84
C PRO A 83 8.48 4.38 4.58
N THR A 84 8.48 3.62 5.69
CA THR A 84 7.27 3.36 6.50
C THR A 84 6.56 4.64 6.92
N GLU A 85 7.29 5.71 7.23
CA GLU A 85 6.69 7.01 7.57
C GLU A 85 5.79 7.55 6.44
N GLN A 86 6.23 7.43 5.19
CA GLN A 86 5.45 7.87 4.02
C GLN A 86 4.25 6.95 3.76
N VAL A 87 4.38 5.65 4.04
CA VAL A 87 3.27 4.69 3.97
C VAL A 87 2.20 5.03 4.99
N MET A 88 2.60 5.30 6.24
CA MET A 88 1.67 5.70 7.31
C MET A 88 1.00 7.04 7.00
N GLU A 89 1.74 8.03 6.50
CA GLU A 89 1.16 9.32 6.08
C GLU A 89 0.11 9.15 4.97
N ALA A 90 0.35 8.25 4.01
CA ALA A 90 -0.61 7.95 2.96
C ALA A 90 -1.88 7.29 3.48
N LEU A 91 -1.75 6.31 4.39
CA LEU A 91 -2.88 5.66 5.04
C LEU A 91 -3.71 6.66 5.85
N GLU A 92 -3.08 7.51 6.66
CA GLU A 92 -3.74 8.57 7.43
C GLU A 92 -4.41 9.61 6.51
N TYR A 93 -3.78 9.96 5.40
CA TYR A 93 -4.37 10.86 4.41
C TYR A 93 -5.64 10.26 3.80
N PHE A 94 -5.57 8.99 3.37
CA PHE A 94 -6.72 8.30 2.82
C PHE A 94 -7.81 8.14 3.88
N GLU A 95 -7.44 7.83 5.13
CA GLU A 95 -8.34 7.73 6.28
C GLU A 95 -9.16 9.02 6.45
N LYS A 96 -8.46 10.15 6.40
CA LYS A 96 -9.04 11.45 6.71
C LYS A 96 -9.81 12.07 5.55
N TYR A 97 -9.33 11.88 4.32
CA TYR A 97 -9.81 12.62 3.16
C TYR A 97 -10.52 11.77 2.13
N HIS A 98 -10.49 10.44 2.26
CA HIS A 98 -11.10 9.49 1.31
C HIS A 98 -10.63 9.72 -0.13
N LYS A 99 -9.39 10.15 -0.30
CA LYS A 99 -8.79 10.54 -1.58
C LYS A 99 -7.43 9.90 -1.74
N LEU A 100 -7.09 9.57 -2.98
CA LEU A 100 -5.78 9.09 -3.35
C LEU A 100 -4.72 10.18 -3.00
N PRO A 101 -3.72 9.87 -2.16
CA PRO A 101 -2.64 10.79 -1.82
C PRO A 101 -1.81 11.15 -3.06
N THR A 102 -1.69 12.44 -3.37
CA THR A 102 -0.96 12.92 -4.56
C THR A 102 0.55 13.03 -4.37
N PHE A 103 1.02 12.86 -3.12
CA PHE A 103 2.45 12.84 -2.79
C PHE A 103 3.09 11.45 -2.96
N ILE A 104 2.30 10.43 -3.28
CA ILE A 104 2.77 9.09 -3.63
C ILE A 104 2.85 8.98 -5.16
N THR A 105 3.93 8.38 -5.66
CA THR A 105 4.03 8.02 -7.08
C THR A 105 3.31 6.69 -7.28
N TRP A 106 2.16 6.73 -7.95
CA TRP A 106 1.33 5.55 -8.22
C TRP A 106 1.62 4.97 -9.60
N HIS A 107 1.64 3.64 -9.68
CA HIS A 107 1.59 2.88 -10.91
C HIS A 107 0.20 2.22 -11.01
N ASP A 108 -0.37 2.18 -12.21
CA ASP A 108 -1.66 1.53 -12.47
C ASP A 108 -1.44 0.08 -12.88
N ASP A 109 -1.76 -0.86 -11.99
CA ASP A 109 -1.52 -2.29 -12.19
C ASP A 109 -2.65 -2.94 -13.04
N ASN A 110 -3.71 -2.20 -13.40
CA ASN A 110 -4.78 -2.72 -14.27
C ASN A 110 -4.37 -2.88 -15.74
N PHE A 111 -3.32 -2.17 -16.16
CA PHE A 111 -2.84 -2.15 -17.55
C PHE A 111 -1.38 -2.61 -17.61
N ALA A 112 -1.14 -3.84 -17.16
CA ALA A 112 0.14 -4.53 -17.31
C ALA A 112 0.48 -4.83 -18.78
#